data_AF-A0A4Q2VFE0-F1
#
_entry.id   AF-A0A4Q2VFE0-F1
#
_cell.length_a   1.000
_cell.length_b   1.000
_cell.length_c   1.000
_cell.angle_alpha   90.00
_cell.angle_beta   90.00
_cell.angle_gamma   90.00
#
_symmetry.space_group_name_H-M   'P 1'
#
loop_
_entity.id
_entity.type
_entity.pdbx_description
1 polymer ?
#
loop_
_entity_poly.entity_id
_entity_poly.type
_entity_poly.pdbx_seq_one_letter_code
_entity_poly.pdbx_strand_id
1 'polypeptide(L)'
;MSKKVATKELVFTIPEDLQFSDLELRLDDDGLVRFNWEAIERLCATSNINPDFFKLSSPEYVGNLISHWYGVHLYNGGAHDPEQERALSYGDTMHWGSDQFQHRAGTA
;
A
#
# COMPACT_ATOMS: atom_id res chain seq x y z
N MET A 1 -3.10 -0.52 -31.24
CA MET A 1 -1.84 -0.75 -30.52
C MET A 1 -2.19 -1.05 -29.06
N SER A 2 -2.48 -2.31 -28.73
CA SER A 2 -2.82 -2.69 -27.36
C SER A 2 -1.52 -2.78 -26.57
N LYS A 3 -1.29 -1.84 -25.66
CA LYS A 3 -0.20 -1.95 -24.69
C LYS A 3 -0.47 -3.21 -23.86
N LYS A 4 0.38 -4.24 -24.00
CA LYS A 4 0.44 -5.33 -23.03
C LYS A 4 0.87 -4.71 -21.71
N VAL A 5 -0.07 -4.52 -20.79
CA VAL A 5 0.26 -4.32 -19.39
C VAL A 5 0.71 -5.68 -18.91
N ALA A 6 2.03 -5.90 -18.87
CA ALA A 6 2.56 -6.98 -18.07
C ALA A 6 2.25 -6.60 -16.62
N THR A 7 1.11 -7.06 -16.11
CA THR A 7 0.85 -7.12 -14.67
C THR A 7 1.90 -8.06 -14.13
N LYS A 8 3.07 -7.52 -13.79
CA LYS A 8 4.07 -8.21 -13.00
C LYS A 8 3.33 -8.52 -11.70
N GLU A 9 2.86 -9.74 -11.57
CA GLU A 9 2.23 -10.24 -10.35
C GLU A 9 3.22 -9.92 -9.22
N LEU A 10 2.90 -8.89 -8.45
CA LEU A 10 3.68 -8.51 -7.29
C LEU A 10 3.45 -9.64 -6.29
N VAL A 11 4.38 -10.58 -6.26
CA VAL A 11 4.40 -11.66 -5.27
C VAL A 11 5.03 -11.08 -4.02
N PHE A 12 4.25 -10.96 -2.96
CA PHE A 12 4.71 -10.58 -1.63
C PHE A 12 4.28 -11.63 -0.61
N THR A 13 5.06 -11.74 0.46
CA THR A 13 4.79 -12.58 1.61
C THR A 13 4.42 -11.68 2.78
N ILE A 14 3.21 -11.89 3.34
CA ILE A 14 2.76 -11.16 4.52
C ILE A 14 3.36 -11.85 5.76
N PRO A 15 4.17 -11.15 6.58
CA PRO A 15 4.67 -11.71 7.83
C PRO A 15 3.52 -11.96 8.83
N GLU A 16 3.65 -13.01 9.64
CA GLU A 16 2.58 -13.45 10.56
C GLU A 16 2.18 -12.39 11.61
N ASP A 17 3.13 -11.52 11.97
CA ASP A 17 3.01 -10.44 12.94
C ASP A 17 2.67 -9.08 12.31
N LEU A 18 2.34 -9.04 11.02
CA LEU A 18 1.93 -7.82 10.31
C LEU A 18 0.49 -7.94 9.84
N GLN A 19 -0.32 -6.97 10.25
CA GLN A 19 -1.74 -6.87 9.91
C GLN A 19 -1.95 -5.73 8.92
N PHE A 20 -3.03 -5.81 8.13
CA PHE A 20 -3.37 -4.73 7.21
C PHE A 20 -3.61 -3.40 7.94
N SER A 21 -4.16 -3.44 9.16
CA SER A 21 -4.39 -2.27 9.99
C SER A 21 -3.10 -1.54 10.41
N ASP A 22 -1.94 -2.19 10.35
CA ASP A 22 -0.64 -1.55 10.62
C ASP A 22 -0.26 -0.52 9.54
N LEU A 23 -0.94 -0.54 8.39
CA LEU A 23 -0.83 0.53 7.38
C LEU A 23 -1.40 1.85 7.88
N GLU A 24 -2.27 1.85 8.89
CA GLU A 24 -2.90 3.06 9.44
C GLU A 24 -3.43 3.99 8.35
N LEU A 25 -4.18 3.42 7.39
CA LEU A 25 -4.66 4.14 6.22
C LEU A 25 -5.51 5.35 6.64
N ARG A 26 -5.29 6.46 5.94
CA ARG A 26 -6.12 7.66 6.06
C ARG A 26 -6.34 8.27 4.68
N LEU A 27 -7.60 8.45 4.32
CA LEU A 27 -7.97 9.26 3.17
C LEU A 27 -8.25 10.69 3.64
N ASP A 28 -7.45 11.63 3.14
CA ASP A 28 -7.66 13.05 3.39
C ASP A 28 -8.75 13.63 2.47
N ASP A 29 -9.30 14.79 2.84
CA ASP A 29 -10.36 15.49 2.10
C ASP A 29 -9.92 15.95 0.70
N ASP A 30 -8.62 16.03 0.44
CA ASP A 30 -8.03 16.34 -0.87
C ASP A 30 -7.93 15.13 -1.81
N GLY A 31 -8.36 13.94 -1.35
CA GLY A 31 -8.30 12.69 -2.10
C GLY A 31 -6.94 11.99 -2.04
N LEU A 32 -6.04 12.45 -1.16
CA LEU A 32 -4.75 11.83 -0.93
C LEU A 32 -4.88 10.67 0.07
N VAL A 33 -4.36 9.49 -0.30
CA VAL A 33 -4.25 8.36 0.63
C VAL A 33 -2.89 8.40 1.33
N ARG A 34 -2.91 8.48 2.65
CA ARG A 34 -1.73 8.34 3.53
C ARG A 34 -1.69 6.97 4.18
N PHE A 35 -0.49 6.48 4.45
CA PHE A 35 -0.23 5.18 5.06
C PHE A 35 1.11 5.17 5.80
N ASN A 36 1.29 4.21 6.70
CA ASN A 36 2.52 3.96 7.43
C ASN A 36 3.53 3.19 6.57
N TRP A 37 4.65 3.84 6.25
CA TRP A 37 5.72 3.23 5.46
C TRP A 37 6.41 2.06 6.16
N GLU A 38 6.42 2.01 7.50
CA GLU A 38 7.04 0.91 8.26
C GLU A 38 6.39 -0.44 7.92
N ALA A 39 5.06 -0.46 7.72
CA ALA A 39 4.34 -1.66 7.30
C ALA A 39 4.77 -2.11 5.89
N ILE A 40 4.95 -1.16 4.95
CA ILE A 40 5.43 -1.46 3.60
C ILE A 40 6.88 -1.97 3.63
N GLU A 41 7.73 -1.37 4.45
CA GLU A 41 9.14 -1.79 4.61
C GLU A 41 9.24 -3.19 5.21
N ARG A 42 8.43 -3.53 6.21
CA ARG A 42 8.34 -4.88 6.79
C ARG A 42 7.88 -5.90 5.76
N LEU A 43 6.82 -5.59 5.00
CA LEU A 43 6.34 -6.44 3.91
C LEU A 43 7.41 -6.68 2.84
N CYS A 44 8.13 -5.62 2.47
CA CYS A 44 9.24 -5.67 1.51
C CYS A 44 10.39 -6.54 2.03
N ALA A 45 10.77 -6.39 3.31
CA ALA A 45 11.83 -7.17 3.94
C ALA A 45 11.53 -8.67 3.92
N THR A 46 10.30 -9.07 4.25
CA THR A 46 9.87 -10.48 4.19
C THR A 46 9.86 -11.03 2.76
N SER A 47 9.57 -10.17 1.78
CA SER A 47 9.48 -10.54 0.37
C SER A 47 10.80 -10.39 -0.39
N ASN A 48 11.88 -9.95 0.29
CA ASN A 48 13.16 -9.59 -0.32
C ASN A 48 13.03 -8.57 -1.47
N ILE A 49 12.12 -7.60 -1.31
CA ILE A 49 11.89 -6.48 -2.22
C ILE A 49 12.61 -5.26 -1.64
N ASN A 50 13.28 -4.45 -2.48
CA ASN A 50 13.86 -3.19 -2.02
C ASN A 50 12.74 -2.12 -1.88
N PRO A 51 12.45 -1.59 -0.67
CA PRO A 51 11.43 -0.56 -0.49
C PRO A 51 11.72 0.75 -1.25
N ASP A 52 12.98 1.04 -1.57
CA ASP A 52 13.36 2.20 -2.39
C ASP A 52 12.75 2.14 -3.79
N PHE A 53 12.43 0.94 -4.29
CA PHE A 53 11.71 0.79 -5.55
C PHE A 53 10.40 1.57 -5.51
N PHE A 54 9.63 1.49 -4.43
CA PHE A 54 8.35 2.18 -4.31
C PHE A 54 8.53 3.67 -4.04
N LYS A 55 9.56 4.05 -3.29
CA LYS A 55 9.86 5.46 -2.98
C LYS A 55 10.33 6.25 -4.21
N LEU A 56 11.04 5.59 -5.13
CA LEU A 56 11.60 6.20 -6.34
C LEU A 56 10.71 6.05 -7.58
N SER A 57 9.68 5.19 -7.50
CA SER A 57 8.73 4.95 -8.60
C SER A 57 7.48 5.82 -8.47
N SER A 58 6.59 5.73 -9.46
CA SER A 58 5.27 6.37 -9.36
C SER A 58 4.50 5.88 -8.13
N PRO A 59 3.79 6.76 -7.40
CA PRO A 59 2.95 6.37 -6.26
C PRO A 59 1.92 5.28 -6.57
N GLU A 60 1.53 5.13 -7.84
CA GLU A 60 0.66 4.06 -8.29
C GLU A 60 1.19 2.65 -7.95
N TYR A 61 2.52 2.46 -7.87
CA TYR A 61 3.11 1.16 -7.56
C TYR A 61 2.87 0.76 -6.11
N VAL A 62 3.02 1.70 -5.16
CA VAL A 62 2.72 1.42 -3.75
C VAL A 62 1.21 1.32 -3.52
N GLY A 63 0.42 2.10 -4.24
CA GLY A 63 -1.04 1.98 -4.21
C GLY A 63 -1.56 0.63 -4.71
N ASN A 64 -0.97 0.11 -5.78
CA ASN A 64 -1.27 -1.22 -6.30
C ASN A 64 -0.85 -2.32 -5.32
N LEU A 65 0.30 -2.16 -4.64
CA LEU A 65 0.74 -3.07 -3.59
C LEU A 65 -0.27 -3.12 -2.43
N ILE A 66 -0.68 -1.95 -1.92
CA ILE A 66 -1.64 -1.83 -0.82
C ILE A 66 -3.00 -2.44 -1.22
N SER A 67 -3.47 -2.14 -2.43
CA SER A 67 -4.74 -2.67 -2.93
C SER A 67 -4.70 -4.20 -3.10
N HIS A 68 -3.57 -4.75 -3.56
CA HIS A 68 -3.38 -6.20 -3.65
C HIS A 68 -3.34 -6.83 -2.24
N TRP A 69 -2.58 -6.24 -1.31
CA TRP A 69 -2.53 -6.71 0.08
C TRP A 69 -3.92 -6.69 0.72
N TYR A 70 -4.74 -5.66 0.49
CA TYR A 70 -6.11 -5.62 0.97
C TYR A 70 -6.97 -6.78 0.42
N GLY A 71 -6.84 -7.08 -0.87
CA GLY A 71 -7.53 -8.23 -1.47
C GLY A 71 -7.16 -9.56 -0.81
N VAL A 72 -5.87 -9.77 -0.51
CA VAL A 72 -5.37 -10.96 0.21
C VAL A 72 -5.88 -10.98 1.66
N HIS A 73 -5.87 -9.84 2.34
CA HIS A 73 -6.39 -9.68 3.70
C HIS A 73 -7.87 -10.08 3.77
N LEU A 74 -8.71 -9.58 2.87
CA LEU A 74 -10.12 -9.95 2.78
C LEU A 74 -10.30 -11.44 2.44
N TYR A 75 -9.52 -11.98 1.49
CA TYR A 75 -9.57 -13.40 1.14
C TYR A 75 -9.26 -14.30 2.34
N ASN A 76 -8.35 -13.87 3.23
CA ASN A 76 -7.99 -14.57 4.46
C ASN A 76 -9.00 -14.38 5.61
N GLY A 77 -10.14 -13.71 5.37
CA GLY A 77 -11.16 -13.43 6.38
C GLY A 77 -10.85 -12.23 7.28
N GLY A 78 -9.93 -11.37 6.85
CA GLY A 78 -9.61 -10.11 7.50
C GLY A 78 -10.80 -9.14 7.50
N ALA A 79 -10.81 -8.23 8.48
CA ALA A 79 -11.86 -7.21 8.59
C ALA A 79 -11.76 -6.17 7.46
N HIS A 80 -12.91 -5.64 7.06
CA HIS A 80 -13.01 -4.56 6.10
C HIS A 80 -12.36 -3.28 6.66
N ASP A 81 -11.56 -2.60 5.83
CA ASP A 81 -10.93 -1.33 6.17
C ASP A 81 -11.70 -0.18 5.50
N PRO A 82 -12.34 0.72 6.28
CA PRO A 82 -13.20 1.75 5.72
C PRO A 82 -12.44 2.77 4.88
N GLU A 83 -11.17 3.02 5.16
CA GLU A 83 -10.38 4.00 4.41
C GLU A 83 -9.91 3.40 3.08
N GLN A 84 -9.57 2.12 3.06
CA GLN A 84 -9.30 1.39 1.82
C GLN A 84 -10.54 1.19 0.96
N GLU A 85 -11.73 1.00 1.56
CA GLU A 85 -13.00 0.90 0.83
C GLU A 85 -13.53 2.23 0.32
N ARG A 86 -13.20 3.33 1.02
CA ARG A 86 -13.45 4.69 0.56
C ARG A 86 -12.51 5.02 -0.58
N ALA A 87 -11.20 4.77 -0.42
CA ALA A 87 -10.33 4.47 -1.56
C ALA A 87 -10.92 3.32 -2.39
N LEU A 88 -10.47 2.85 -3.54
CA LEU A 88 -11.27 1.91 -4.38
C LEU A 88 -12.62 2.48 -4.91
N SER A 89 -13.54 3.00 -4.08
CA SER A 89 -14.80 3.64 -4.50
C SER A 89 -14.56 4.91 -5.34
N TYR A 90 -13.45 5.62 -5.11
CA TYR A 90 -13.01 6.75 -5.94
C TYR A 90 -12.41 6.34 -7.31
N GLY A 91 -12.23 5.04 -7.59
CA GLY A 91 -11.85 4.52 -8.91
C GLY A 91 -10.51 5.04 -9.46
N ASP A 92 -10.48 5.45 -10.73
CA ASP A 92 -9.28 5.99 -11.43
C ASP A 92 -8.86 7.41 -10.95
N THR A 93 -9.63 8.04 -10.06
CA THR A 93 -9.39 9.41 -9.59
C THR A 93 -8.45 9.49 -8.38
N MET A 94 -7.96 8.34 -7.91
CA MET A 94 -7.12 8.26 -6.71
C MET A 94 -5.70 8.73 -6.97
N HIS A 95 -5.21 9.62 -6.11
CA HIS A 95 -3.81 10.01 -6.09
C HIS A 95 -3.17 9.44 -4.84
N TRP A 96 -2.33 8.42 -5.01
CA TRP A 96 -1.42 7.98 -3.96
C TRP A 96 -0.35 9.06 -3.79
N GLY A 97 -0.14 9.53 -2.56
CA GLY A 97 0.87 10.55 -2.29
C GLY A 97 2.27 9.96 -2.23
N SER A 98 3.21 10.51 -3.00
CA SER A 98 4.66 10.31 -2.75
C SER A 98 5.20 11.24 -1.66
N ASP A 99 4.40 12.16 -1.13
CA ASP A 99 4.87 13.05 -0.08
C ASP A 99 5.11 12.22 1.18
N GLN A 100 6.36 12.27 1.67
CA GLN A 100 6.88 11.48 2.78
C GLN A 100 6.09 11.77 4.06
N PHE A 101 4.94 11.14 4.25
CA PHE A 101 4.25 11.20 5.54
C PHE A 101 4.71 10.04 6.43
N GLN A 102 5.58 10.43 7.37
CA GLN A 102 5.98 9.73 8.58
C GLN A 102 6.88 8.49 8.39
N HIS A 103 8.17 8.74 8.12
CA HIS A 103 9.18 8.15 9.00
C HIS A 103 8.89 8.75 10.38
N ARG A 104 8.19 8.04 11.26
CA ARG A 104 8.30 8.35 12.68
C ARG A 104 9.76 8.11 13.03
N ALA A 105 10.58 9.15 12.93
CA ALA A 105 11.83 9.21 13.65
C ALA A 105 11.41 9.03 15.11
N GLY A 106 11.54 7.80 15.62
CA GLY A 106 11.53 7.55 17.03
C GLY A 106 12.63 8.43 17.60
N THR A 107 12.23 9.56 18.18
CA THR A 107 13.09 10.39 18.99
C THR A 107 13.56 9.52 20.15
N ALA A 108 14.80 9.07 20.08
CA ALA A 108 15.61 8.76 21.25
C ALA A 108 16.39 10.02 21.62
#